data_AF-A0A2G6R4L5-F1
#
_entry.id   AF-A0A2G6R4L5-F1
#
_cell.length_a   1.000
_cell.length_b   1.000
_cell.length_c   1.000
_cell.angle_alpha   90.00
_cell.angle_beta   90.00
_cell.angle_gamma   90.00
#
_symmetry.space_group_name_H-M   'P 1'
#
loop_
_entity.id
_entity.type
_entity.pdbx_description
1 polymer ?
#
loop_
_entity_poly.entity_id
_entity_poly.type
_entity_poly.pdbx_seq_one_letter_code
_entity_poly.pdbx_strand_id
1 'polypeptide(L)'
;NAYFRSPLKAKIKKIAIKKRIKYHYKDAYIKNMMKQQNKKMSLGVTELGRIIFASKGEIQGTSLQIPTIGYHTSQETATKKSVQAMIDILQEIYLIKKV
;
A
#
# COMPACT_ATOMS: atom_id res chain seq x y z
N ASN A 1 2.22 18.51 4.69
CA ASN A 1 1.91 17.08 4.46
C ASN A 1 2.66 16.56 3.25
N ALA A 2 3.19 15.35 3.34
CA ALA A 2 3.94 14.73 2.25
C ALA A 2 3.00 14.32 1.10
N TYR A 3 3.28 14.82 -0.11
CA TYR A 3 2.51 14.49 -1.31
C TYR A 3 3.21 13.36 -2.07
N PHE A 4 2.51 12.23 -2.20
CA PHE A 4 2.97 11.07 -2.96
C PHE A 4 2.70 11.30 -4.45
N ARG A 5 3.76 11.49 -5.25
CA ARG A 5 3.67 11.77 -6.70
C ARG A 5 4.07 10.57 -7.57
N SER A 6 4.30 9.40 -6.98
CA SER A 6 4.83 8.26 -7.71
C SER A 6 3.83 7.65 -8.71
N PRO A 7 4.26 7.38 -9.96
CA PRO A 7 3.44 6.65 -10.94
C PRO A 7 3.23 5.18 -10.55
N LEU A 8 4.04 4.65 -9.63
CA LEU A 8 3.96 3.26 -9.18
C LEU A 8 2.60 2.91 -8.57
N LYS A 9 1.94 3.85 -7.88
CA LYS A 9 0.59 3.62 -7.34
C LYS A 9 -0.39 3.23 -8.44
N ALA A 10 -0.38 3.98 -9.55
CA ALA A 10 -1.25 3.73 -10.68
C ALA A 10 -0.87 2.43 -11.41
N LYS A 11 0.44 2.15 -11.55
CA LYS A 11 0.95 0.90 -12.14
C LYS A 11 0.49 -0.32 -11.34
N ILE A 12 0.69 -0.31 -10.02
CA ILE A 12 0.25 -1.38 -9.10
C ILE A 12 -1.26 -1.59 -9.17
N LYS A 13 -2.06 -0.51 -9.14
CA LYS A 13 -3.53 -0.59 -9.28
C LYS A 13 -3.93 -1.28 -10.58
N LYS A 14 -3.31 -0.92 -11.71
CA LYS A 14 -3.58 -1.56 -13.01
C LYS A 14 -3.25 -3.05 -13.00
N ILE A 15 -2.11 -3.43 -12.41
CA ILE A 15 -1.71 -4.85 -12.26
C ILE A 15 -2.73 -5.61 -11.41
N ALA A 16 -3.13 -5.05 -10.26
CA ALA A 16 -4.11 -5.68 -9.37
C ALA A 16 -5.45 -5.92 -10.08
N ILE A 17 -5.95 -4.93 -10.83
CA ILE A 17 -7.18 -5.08 -11.63
C ILE A 17 -7.02 -6.17 -12.70
N LYS A 18 -5.93 -6.12 -13.49
CA LYS A 18 -5.63 -7.11 -14.55
C LYS A 18 -5.59 -8.54 -14.01
N LYS A 19 -4.99 -8.75 -12.84
CA LYS A 19 -4.88 -10.07 -12.19
C LYS A 19 -6.05 -10.42 -11.27
N ARG A 20 -7.11 -9.59 -11.21
CA ARG A 20 -8.27 -9.77 -10.31
C ARG A 20 -7.89 -9.90 -8.83
N ILE A 21 -6.84 -9.20 -8.42
CA ILE A 21 -6.38 -9.12 -7.02
C ILE A 21 -7.24 -8.08 -6.29
N LYS A 22 -7.87 -8.49 -5.18
CA LYS A 22 -8.58 -7.55 -4.29
C LYS A 22 -7.57 -6.65 -3.59
N TYR A 23 -7.85 -5.36 -3.53
CA TYR A 23 -7.00 -4.37 -2.88
C TYR A 23 -7.86 -3.30 -2.20
N HIS A 24 -7.29 -2.63 -1.20
CA HIS A 24 -7.92 -1.52 -0.49
C HIS A 24 -6.89 -0.44 -0.18
N TYR A 25 -7.37 0.80 0.02
CA TYR A 25 -6.54 1.89 0.52
C TYR A 25 -6.77 2.07 2.02
N LYS A 26 -5.70 2.11 2.81
CA LYS A 26 -5.75 2.31 4.27
C LYS A 26 -6.57 3.54 4.64
N ASP A 27 -6.30 4.68 4.02
CA ASP A 27 -7.01 5.93 4.31
C ASP A 27 -8.51 5.83 4.04
N ALA A 28 -8.91 5.19 2.93
CA ALA A 28 -10.31 4.99 2.61
C ALA A 28 -10.99 4.05 3.62
N TYR A 29 -10.30 2.99 4.03
CA TYR A 29 -10.78 2.07 5.05
C TYR A 29 -11.00 2.78 6.41
N ILE A 30 -9.99 3.52 6.89
CA ILE A 30 -10.09 4.23 8.17
C ILE A 30 -11.17 5.32 8.10
N LYS A 31 -11.27 6.08 7.00
CA LYS A 31 -12.35 7.09 6.83
C LYS A 31 -13.74 6.46 6.89
N ASN A 32 -13.94 5.30 6.25
CA ASN A 32 -15.21 4.60 6.30
C ASN A 32 -15.53 4.10 7.71
N MET A 33 -14.53 3.55 8.41
CA MET A 33 -14.66 3.12 9.80
C MET A 33 -14.99 4.29 10.74
N MET A 34 -14.30 5.41 10.61
CA MET A 34 -14.57 6.65 11.34
C MET A 34 -16.01 7.14 11.14
N LYS A 35 -16.49 7.12 9.88
CA LYS A 35 -17.85 7.52 9.52
C LYS A 35 -18.89 6.60 10.18
N GLN A 36 -18.65 5.29 10.20
CA GLN A 36 -19.54 4.31 10.84
C GLN A 36 -19.57 4.44 12.37
N GLN A 37 -18.43 4.78 12.98
CA GLN A 37 -18.30 4.91 14.44
C GLN A 37 -18.54 6.33 14.97
N ASN A 38 -18.90 7.27 14.09
CA ASN A 38 -19.02 8.70 14.38
C ASN A 38 -17.82 9.29 15.16
N LYS A 39 -16.60 8.83 14.83
CA LYS A 39 -15.36 9.19 15.53
C LYS A 39 -14.40 9.90 14.59
N LYS A 40 -13.76 10.97 15.04
CA LYS A 40 -12.66 11.64 14.32
C LYS A 40 -11.32 11.17 14.88
N MET A 41 -10.45 10.66 14.02
CA MET A 41 -9.05 10.39 14.35
C MET A 41 -8.14 10.91 13.23
N SER A 42 -6.89 11.24 13.56
CA SER A 42 -5.89 11.58 12.55
C SER A 42 -5.52 10.34 11.74
N LEU A 43 -5.30 10.50 10.43
CA LEU A 43 -4.79 9.44 9.56
C LEU A 43 -3.30 9.16 9.78
N GLY A 44 -2.58 10.07 10.45
CA GLY A 44 -1.14 10.00 10.65
C GLY A 44 -0.33 10.25 9.36
N VAL A 45 0.99 10.21 9.49
CA VAL A 45 1.94 10.29 8.38
C VAL A 45 2.77 9.01 8.36
N THR A 46 2.84 8.35 7.21
CA THR A 46 3.62 7.11 7.04
C THR A 46 5.13 7.39 7.06
N GLU A 47 5.93 6.34 7.25
CA GLU A 47 7.41 6.36 7.16
C GLU A 47 7.86 7.01 5.85
N LEU A 48 7.31 6.53 4.73
CA LEU A 48 7.61 7.07 3.41
C LEU A 48 7.17 8.53 3.28
N GLY A 49 6.04 8.91 3.90
CA GLY A 49 5.63 10.31 3.97
C GLY A 49 6.66 11.20 4.66
N ARG A 50 7.24 10.74 5.79
CA ARG A 50 8.31 11.47 6.48
C ARG A 50 9.56 11.61 5.60
N ILE A 51 9.93 10.57 4.87
CA ILE A 51 11.08 10.59 3.92
C ILE A 51 10.83 11.57 2.77
N ILE A 52 9.65 11.55 2.14
CA ILE A 52 9.29 12.48 1.06
C ILE A 52 9.38 13.92 1.55
N PHE A 53 8.89 14.19 2.76
CA PHE A 53 8.95 15.53 3.35
C PHE A 53 10.39 15.96 3.62
N ALA A 54 11.19 15.11 4.27
CA ALA A 54 12.57 15.42 4.63
C ALA A 54 13.48 15.61 3.40
N SER A 55 13.26 14.81 2.34
CA SER A 55 14.01 14.90 1.07
C SER A 55 13.50 16.01 0.13
N LYS A 56 12.57 16.87 0.58
CA LYS A 56 11.94 17.91 -0.27
C LYS A 56 11.35 17.35 -1.58
N GLY A 57 10.93 16.09 -1.56
CA GLY A 57 10.35 15.39 -2.71
C GLY A 57 11.34 14.80 -3.71
N GLU A 58 12.65 14.84 -3.44
CA GLU A 58 13.67 14.15 -4.23
C GLU A 58 13.47 12.63 -4.16
N ILE A 59 13.17 12.10 -2.97
CA ILE A 59 12.79 10.70 -2.79
C ILE A 59 11.27 10.59 -2.90
N GLN A 60 10.79 9.75 -3.81
CA GLN A 60 9.36 9.51 -4.07
C GLN A 60 9.04 8.03 -4.18
N GLY A 61 7.78 7.69 -3.92
CA GLY A 61 7.36 6.30 -3.99
C GLY A 61 5.89 6.10 -3.69
N THR A 62 5.53 4.84 -3.51
CA THR A 62 4.22 4.41 -3.00
C THR A 62 4.45 3.26 -2.03
N SER A 63 3.58 3.13 -1.04
CA SER A 63 3.57 1.97 -0.16
C SER A 63 2.69 0.86 -0.76
N LEU A 64 3.17 -0.38 -0.69
CA LEU A 64 2.40 -1.59 -0.96
C LEU A 64 2.57 -2.50 0.26
N GLN A 65 1.48 -3.00 0.83
CA GLN A 65 1.49 -3.79 2.04
C GLN A 65 0.58 -5.00 1.90
N ILE A 66 0.91 -6.07 2.63
CA ILE A 66 0.08 -7.26 2.79
C ILE A 66 -0.86 -7.03 3.99
N PRO A 67 -2.14 -7.41 3.92
CA PRO A 67 -3.00 -7.43 5.09
C PRO A 67 -2.52 -8.47 6.09
N THR A 68 -2.15 -8.01 7.29
CA THR A 68 -1.65 -8.85 8.38
C THR A 68 -2.51 -8.68 9.64
N ILE A 69 -2.45 -9.69 10.52
CA ILE A 69 -3.03 -9.68 11.86
C ILE A 69 -1.87 -9.80 12.85
N GLY A 70 -1.90 -9.02 13.93
CA GLY A 70 -0.80 -8.99 14.90
C GLY A 70 0.45 -8.27 14.38
N TYR A 71 0.27 -7.18 13.64
CA TYR A 71 1.38 -6.35 13.17
C TYR A 71 2.30 -5.95 14.35
N HIS A 72 3.62 -6.10 14.18
CA HIS A 72 4.63 -5.92 15.23
C HIS A 72 4.61 -6.95 16.38
N THR A 73 4.07 -8.15 16.15
CA THR A 73 4.11 -9.25 17.13
C THR A 73 4.89 -10.45 16.60
N SER A 74 5.36 -11.32 17.49
CA SER A 74 6.01 -12.59 17.13
C SER A 74 5.08 -13.59 16.41
N GLN A 75 3.77 -13.36 16.47
CA GLN A 75 2.75 -14.20 15.83
C GLN A 75 2.03 -13.46 14.67
N GLU A 76 2.71 -12.49 14.05
CA GLU A 76 2.15 -11.79 12.89
C GLU A 76 1.78 -12.79 11.77
N THR A 77 0.53 -12.72 11.31
CA THR A 77 -0.04 -13.70 10.38
C THR A 77 -0.63 -13.01 9.15
N ALA A 78 -0.44 -13.63 7.98
CA ALA A 78 -1.04 -13.21 6.71
C ALA A 78 -1.62 -14.41 5.95
N THR A 79 -2.52 -14.14 5.02
CA THR A 79 -3.04 -15.20 4.14
C THR A 79 -2.03 -15.55 3.04
N LYS A 80 -1.86 -16.85 2.73
CA LYS A 80 -1.01 -17.31 1.61
C LYS A 80 -1.36 -16.61 0.30
N LYS A 81 -2.66 -16.39 0.05
CA LYS A 81 -3.16 -15.67 -1.12
C LYS A 81 -2.63 -14.24 -1.23
N SER A 82 -2.49 -13.53 -0.11
CA SER A 82 -1.99 -12.14 -0.13
C SER A 82 -0.47 -12.09 -0.36
N VAL A 83 0.27 -13.09 0.14
CA VAL A 83 1.70 -13.26 -0.17
C VAL A 83 1.89 -13.54 -1.65
N GLN A 84 1.11 -14.46 -2.23
CA GLN A 84 1.17 -14.75 -3.66
C GLN A 84 0.85 -13.51 -4.51
N ALA A 85 -0.20 -12.77 -4.14
CA ALA A 85 -0.58 -11.54 -4.84
C ALA A 85 0.53 -10.47 -4.81
N MET A 86 1.26 -10.35 -3.69
CA MET A 86 2.42 -9.45 -3.59
C MET A 86 3.52 -9.88 -4.58
N ILE A 87 3.86 -11.17 -4.61
CA ILE A 87 4.87 -11.71 -5.53
C ILE A 87 4.47 -11.44 -6.98
N ASP A 88 3.23 -11.76 -7.35
CA ASP A 88 2.71 -11.54 -8.71
C ASP A 88 2.78 -10.07 -9.14
N ILE A 89 2.49 -9.14 -8.21
CA ILE A 89 2.60 -7.70 -8.46
C ILE A 89 4.06 -7.31 -8.68
N LEU A 90 4.98 -7.75 -7.83
CA LEU A 90 6.41 -7.45 -7.94
C LEU A 90 6.98 -8.00 -9.25
N GLN A 91 6.59 -9.22 -9.63
CA GLN A 91 6.99 -9.83 -10.91
C GLN A 91 6.53 -8.99 -12.11
N GLU A 92 5.27 -8.55 -12.17
CA GLU A 92 4.81 -7.69 -13.28
C GLU A 92 5.47 -6.30 -13.28
N ILE A 93 5.97 -5.83 -12.13
CA ILE A 93 6.65 -4.53 -12.07
C ILE A 93 8.07 -4.64 -12.61
N TYR A 94 8.80 -5.68 -12.21
CA TYR A 94 10.27 -5.75 -12.33
C TYR A 94 10.78 -6.82 -13.28
N LEU A 95 10.03 -7.90 -13.52
CA LEU A 95 10.44 -8.89 -14.51
C LEU A 95 10.05 -8.40 -15.90
N ILE A 96 11.06 -8.07 -16.69
CA ILE A 96 10.91 -7.83 -18.12
C ILE A 96 10.46 -9.16 -18.72
N LYS A 97 9.28 -9.19 -19.35
CA LYS A 97 8.97 -10.28 -20.27
C LYS A 97 9.98 -10.17 -21.41
N LYS A 98 10.95 -11.09 -21.44
CA LYS A 98 11.74 -11.30 -22.66
C LYS A 98 10.71 -11.60 -23.76
N VAL A 99 10.62 -10.67 -24.71
CA VAL A 99 9.91 -10.85 -25.98
C VAL A 99 10.72 -11.82 -26.81
#